data_AF-A0A938RVC1-F1
#
_entry.id   AF-A0A938RVC1-F1
#
_cell.length_a   1.000
_cell.length_b   1.000
_cell.length_c   1.000
_cell.angle_alpha   90.00
_cell.angle_beta   90.00
_cell.angle_gamma   90.00
#
_symmetry.space_group_name_H-M   'P 1'
#
loop_
_entity.id
_entity.type
_entity.pdbx_description
1 polymer ?
#
loop_
_entity_poly.entity_id
_entity_poly.type
_entity_poly.pdbx_seq_one_letter_code
_entity_poly.pdbx_strand_id
1 'polypeptide(L)'
;MLAGCAVFRPVDRASEIAPALADLRRAGFEFAPDVRFVHDPVAVCDGIRCADLVVVSERRTIRLATTAFASRSKLCASLLEIWPRYTMPRRADATALARSAWLVASDGPRAGVSDPEVLGEARFAYRQLWSQVSPAERASLPSPESLPTPGR
;
A
#
# COMPACT_ATOMS: atom_id res chain seq x y z
N MET A 1 -15.22 44.57 5.63
CA MET A 1 -15.72 43.18 5.76
C MET A 1 -14.51 42.26 5.82
N LEU A 2 -14.39 41.49 6.89
CA LEU A 2 -13.25 40.65 7.24
C LEU A 2 -13.07 39.52 6.22
N ALA A 3 -11.89 39.42 5.62
CA ALA A 3 -11.49 38.24 4.86
C ALA A 3 -11.31 37.07 5.83
N GLY A 4 -12.27 36.15 5.85
CA GLY A 4 -12.16 34.92 6.61
C GLY A 4 -11.10 34.03 5.97
N CYS A 5 -9.92 33.93 6.56
CA CYS A 5 -9.00 32.84 6.29
C CYS A 5 -9.68 31.55 6.73
N ALA A 6 -10.30 30.82 5.80
CA ALA A 6 -10.75 29.47 6.04
C ALA A 6 -9.52 28.61 6.31
N VAL A 7 -9.27 28.28 7.58
CA VAL A 7 -8.27 27.29 7.97
C VAL A 7 -8.76 25.95 7.45
N PHE A 8 -8.22 25.49 6.32
CA PHE A 8 -8.42 24.13 5.84
C PHE A 8 -7.84 23.18 6.89
N ARG A 9 -8.69 22.66 7.77
CA ARG A 9 -8.33 21.53 8.62
C ARG A 9 -8.46 20.29 7.75
N PRO A 10 -7.35 19.61 7.40
CA PRO A 10 -7.47 18.33 6.72
C PRO A 10 -8.32 17.40 7.58
N VAL A 11 -9.28 16.71 6.94
CA VAL A 11 -10.15 15.75 7.63
C VAL A 11 -9.26 14.67 8.22
N ASP A 12 -9.31 14.50 9.54
CA ASP A 12 -8.64 13.40 10.21
C ASP A 12 -9.40 12.11 9.92
N ARG A 13 -8.76 11.19 9.19
CA ARG A 13 -9.33 9.90 8.79
C ARG A 13 -8.69 8.72 9.55
N ALA A 14 -8.00 8.99 10.66
CA ALA A 14 -7.31 7.96 11.44
C ALA A 14 -8.23 6.83 11.95
N SER A 15 -9.53 7.12 12.17
CA SER A 15 -10.52 6.12 12.58
C SER A 15 -10.74 5.00 11.56
N GLU A 16 -10.41 5.21 10.29
CA GLU A 16 -10.55 4.21 9.22
C GLU A 16 -9.42 3.18 9.20
N ILE A 17 -8.31 3.47 9.88
CA ILE A 17 -7.12 2.62 9.91
C ILE A 17 -7.39 1.33 10.66
N ALA A 18 -8.02 1.39 11.84
CA ALA A 18 -8.23 0.20 12.67
C ALA A 18 -9.09 -0.89 11.98
N PRO A 19 -10.20 -0.56 11.30
CA PRO A 19 -10.93 -1.54 10.49
C PRO A 19 -10.09 -2.16 9.36
N ALA A 20 -9.29 -1.37 8.64
CA ALA A 20 -8.41 -1.88 7.58
C ALA A 20 -7.33 -2.83 8.14
N LEU A 21 -6.72 -2.48 9.27
CA LEU A 21 -5.77 -3.36 9.97
C LEU A 21 -6.42 -4.68 10.41
N ALA A 22 -7.69 -4.66 10.82
CA ALA A 22 -8.42 -5.87 11.15
C ALA A 22 -8.61 -6.79 9.93
N ASP A 23 -8.82 -6.23 8.73
CA ASP A 23 -8.92 -7.01 7.49
C ASP A 23 -7.57 -7.65 7.13
N LEU A 24 -6.49 -6.89 7.20
CA LEU A 24 -5.13 -7.38 6.97
C LEU A 24 -4.76 -8.49 7.96
N ARG A 25 -5.06 -8.31 9.25
CA ARG A 25 -4.79 -9.32 10.28
C ARG A 25 -5.54 -10.62 10.04
N ARG A 26 -6.78 -10.58 9.56
CA ARG A 26 -7.53 -11.79 9.18
C ARG A 26 -6.87 -12.57 8.03
N ALA A 27 -6.09 -11.87 7.21
CA ALA A 27 -5.25 -12.45 6.17
C ALA A 27 -3.81 -12.74 6.64
N GLY A 28 -3.51 -12.66 7.94
CA GLY A 28 -2.16 -12.95 8.47
C GLY A 28 -1.13 -11.85 8.25
N PHE A 29 -1.56 -10.64 7.87
CA PHE A 29 -0.70 -9.46 7.79
C PHE A 29 -0.86 -8.61 9.05
N GLU A 30 0.02 -8.83 10.02
CA GLU A 30 -0.04 -8.18 11.33
C GLU A 30 1.15 -7.26 11.60
N PHE A 31 0.89 -5.96 11.70
CA PHE A 31 1.88 -4.99 12.12
C PHE A 31 2.10 -5.06 13.63
N ALA A 32 3.35 -4.83 14.05
CA ALA A 32 3.69 -4.80 15.46
C ALA A 32 2.95 -3.66 16.18
N PRO A 33 2.61 -3.83 17.46
CA PRO A 33 1.78 -2.88 18.21
C PRO A 33 2.45 -1.51 18.42
N ASP A 34 3.76 -1.42 18.24
CA ASP A 34 4.56 -0.19 18.36
C ASP A 34 4.61 0.63 17.05
N VAL A 35 4.09 0.08 15.93
CA VAL A 35 4.01 0.79 14.67
C VAL A 35 2.97 1.90 14.77
N ARG A 36 3.38 3.13 14.46
CA ARG A 36 2.46 4.26 14.38
C ARG A 36 1.92 4.42 12.97
N PHE A 37 0.63 4.65 12.84
CA PHE A 37 -0.02 4.98 11.58
C PHE A 37 -0.47 6.43 11.62
N VAL A 38 -0.10 7.22 10.61
CA VAL A 38 -0.36 8.66 10.58
C VAL A 38 -0.92 9.03 9.21
N HIS A 39 -2.06 9.73 9.19
CA HIS A 39 -2.52 10.40 7.98
C HIS A 39 -1.60 11.59 7.69
N ASP A 40 -1.00 11.57 6.51
CA ASP A 40 -0.08 12.59 6.04
C ASP A 40 -0.64 13.26 4.78
N PRO A 41 -1.17 14.49 4.88
CA PRO A 41 -1.80 15.16 3.75
C PRO A 41 -0.81 15.60 2.67
N VAL A 42 0.51 15.61 2.95
CA VAL A 42 1.54 15.98 1.97
C VAL A 42 2.22 14.76 1.34
N ALA A 43 1.93 13.54 1.81
CA ALA A 43 2.43 12.33 1.16
C ALA A 43 1.80 12.20 -0.24
N VAL A 44 2.65 11.93 -1.23
CA VAL A 44 2.22 11.71 -2.62
C VAL A 44 1.91 10.24 -2.80
N CYS A 45 0.77 9.95 -3.43
CA CYS A 45 0.47 8.61 -3.88
C CYS A 45 0.83 8.43 -5.35
N ASP A 46 1.40 7.29 -5.69
CA ASP A 46 1.63 6.86 -7.07
C ASP A 46 0.98 5.50 -7.32
N GLY A 47 -0.17 5.52 -8.00
CA GLY A 47 -1.01 4.35 -8.23
C GLY A 47 -1.50 3.74 -6.93
N ILE A 48 -1.08 2.51 -6.64
CA ILE A 48 -1.42 1.80 -5.38
C ILE A 48 -0.53 2.20 -4.19
N ARG A 49 0.54 2.98 -4.42
CA ARG A 49 1.53 3.33 -3.41
C ARG A 49 1.13 4.61 -2.69
N CYS A 50 0.18 4.50 -1.78
CA CYS A 50 -0.25 5.64 -0.96
C CYS A 50 0.28 5.57 0.49
N ALA A 51 1.25 4.71 0.76
CA ALA A 51 1.86 4.52 2.08
C ALA A 51 3.39 4.59 2.02
N ASP A 52 3.98 5.18 3.05
CA ASP A 52 5.43 5.22 3.23
C ASP A 52 5.85 4.78 4.64
N LEU A 53 7.00 4.11 4.74
CA LEU A 53 7.56 3.61 6.00
C LEU A 53 8.75 4.46 6.39
N VAL A 54 8.61 5.15 7.51
CA VAL A 54 9.66 5.94 8.14
C VAL A 54 10.19 5.20 9.36
N VAL A 55 11.51 4.97 9.40
CA VAL A 55 12.20 4.34 10.54
C VAL A 55 13.12 5.37 11.18
N VAL A 56 12.81 5.79 12.41
CA VAL A 56 13.62 6.74 13.20
C VAL A 56 13.88 6.14 14.57
N SER A 57 15.15 5.98 14.94
CA SER A 57 15.55 5.42 16.24
C SER A 57 14.82 4.11 16.55
N GLU A 58 14.80 3.19 15.57
CA GLU A 58 14.12 1.88 15.60
C GLU A 58 12.59 1.92 15.63
N ARG A 59 11.97 3.10 15.75
CA ARG A 59 10.51 3.24 15.71
C ARG A 59 10.02 3.34 14.27
N ARG A 60 9.03 2.50 13.94
CA ARG A 60 8.40 2.45 12.63
C ARG A 60 7.14 3.31 12.62
N THR A 61 7.06 4.22 11.65
CA THR A 61 5.86 5.02 11.37
C THR A 61 5.44 4.80 9.93
N ILE A 62 4.19 4.42 9.71
CA ILE A 62 3.58 4.30 8.39
C ILE A 62 2.76 5.57 8.14
N ARG A 63 3.20 6.37 7.15
CA ARG A 63 2.53 7.59 6.71
C ARG A 63 1.60 7.25 5.56
N LEU A 64 0.34 7.66 5.65
CA LEU A 64 -0.70 7.36 4.67
C LEU A 64 -1.13 8.65 3.97
N ALA A 65 -0.98 8.71 2.66
CA ALA A 65 -1.47 9.83 1.86
C ALA A 65 -3.00 9.94 1.92
N THR A 66 -3.55 11.13 1.71
CA THR A 66 -5.01 11.37 1.70
C THR A 66 -5.75 10.42 0.74
N THR A 67 -5.15 10.10 -0.41
CA THR A 67 -5.72 9.18 -1.40
C THR A 67 -5.78 7.73 -0.93
N ALA A 68 -4.99 7.31 0.06
CA ALA A 68 -5.11 6.00 0.68
C ALA A 68 -6.51 5.81 1.28
N PHE A 69 -7.13 6.90 1.75
CA PHE A 69 -8.45 6.91 2.35
C PHE A 69 -9.58 7.06 1.31
N ALA A 70 -9.31 7.07 0.01
CA ALA A 70 -10.35 7.20 -1.02
C ALA A 70 -11.43 6.10 -0.88
N SER A 71 -11.03 4.90 -0.47
CA SER A 71 -11.92 3.81 -0.08
C SER A 71 -11.23 2.88 0.92
N ARG A 72 -12.00 2.06 1.65
CA ARG A 72 -11.44 1.01 2.51
C ARG A 72 -10.56 0.04 1.73
N SER A 73 -10.95 -0.31 0.51
CA SER A 73 -10.16 -1.15 -0.39
C SER A 73 -8.80 -0.51 -0.73
N LYS A 74 -8.78 0.79 -1.06
CA LYS A 74 -7.53 1.51 -1.33
C LYS A 74 -6.64 1.59 -0.09
N LEU A 75 -7.23 1.75 1.09
CA LEU A 75 -6.49 1.78 2.35
C LEU A 75 -5.86 0.42 2.65
N CYS A 76 -6.62 -0.67 2.52
CA CYS A 76 -6.09 -2.03 2.64
C CYS A 76 -4.98 -2.30 1.61
N ALA A 77 -5.15 -1.87 0.36
CA ALA A 77 -4.14 -2.04 -0.68
C ALA A 77 -2.85 -1.27 -0.36
N SER A 78 -2.98 -0.04 0.16
CA SER A 78 -1.83 0.79 0.54
C SER A 78 -1.06 0.19 1.73
N LEU A 79 -1.79 -0.35 2.71
CA LEU A 79 -1.21 -1.04 3.87
C LEU A 79 -0.61 -2.41 3.49
N LEU A 80 -1.18 -3.10 2.50
CA LEU A 80 -0.63 -4.35 2.02
C LEU A 80 0.61 -4.12 1.15
N GLU A 81 0.61 -3.08 0.33
CA GLU A 81 1.76 -2.67 -0.49
C GLU A 81 2.98 -2.35 0.37
N ILE A 82 2.81 -1.72 1.54
CA ILE A 82 3.95 -1.41 2.43
C ILE A 82 4.53 -2.67 3.12
N TRP A 83 3.81 -3.80 3.13
CA TRP A 83 4.17 -4.99 3.91
C TRP A 83 5.56 -5.56 3.61
N PRO A 84 6.01 -5.72 2.34
CA PRO A 84 7.36 -6.19 2.07
C PRO A 84 8.45 -5.26 2.62
N ARG A 85 8.21 -3.94 2.54
CA ARG A 85 9.13 -2.91 3.08
C ARG A 85 9.11 -2.87 4.60
N TYR A 86 7.97 -3.17 5.22
CA TYR A 86 7.84 -3.31 6.67
C TYR A 86 8.64 -4.49 7.22
N THR A 87 8.52 -5.67 6.60
CA THR A 87 9.23 -6.89 7.02
C THR A 87 10.74 -6.85 6.72
N MET A 88 11.12 -6.21 5.62
CA MET A 88 12.52 -6.00 5.24
C MET A 88 12.73 -4.56 4.75
N PRO A 89 13.11 -3.62 5.64
CA PRO A 89 13.35 -2.22 5.28
C PRO A 89 14.58 -2.09 4.37
N ARG A 90 14.40 -2.29 3.07
CA ARG A 90 15.39 -2.00 2.01
C ARG A 90 14.92 -0.76 1.25
N ARG A 91 15.84 -0.09 0.55
CA ARG A 91 15.44 0.92 -0.44
C ARG A 91 14.49 0.28 -1.46
N ALA A 92 13.42 0.98 -1.80
CA ALA A 92 12.43 0.51 -2.76
C ALA A 92 13.02 0.55 -4.17
N ASP A 93 13.69 -0.52 -4.58
CA ASP A 93 14.04 -0.75 -5.99
C ASP A 93 12.83 -1.30 -6.76
N ALA A 94 12.96 -1.37 -8.09
CA ALA A 94 11.88 -1.85 -8.96
C ALA A 94 11.43 -3.28 -8.60
N THR A 95 12.32 -4.12 -8.05
CA THR A 95 12.00 -5.49 -7.64
C THR A 95 11.16 -5.51 -6.37
N ALA A 96 11.51 -4.71 -5.36
CA ALA A 96 10.73 -4.54 -4.14
C ALA A 96 9.35 -3.96 -4.43
N LEU A 97 9.27 -2.99 -5.35
CA LEU A 97 8.01 -2.42 -5.81
C LEU A 97 7.17 -3.47 -6.56
N ALA A 98 7.79 -4.30 -7.41
CA ALA A 98 7.10 -5.40 -8.08
C ALA A 98 6.54 -6.41 -7.09
N ARG A 99 7.31 -6.81 -6.07
CA ARG A 99 6.80 -7.72 -5.01
C ARG A 99 5.60 -7.14 -4.27
N SER A 100 5.63 -5.84 -4.00
CA SER A 100 4.54 -5.14 -3.32
C SER A 100 3.28 -5.10 -4.18
N ALA A 101 3.42 -4.78 -5.47
CA ALA A 101 2.31 -4.81 -6.42
C ALA A 101 1.75 -6.22 -6.65
N TRP A 102 2.62 -7.23 -6.74
CA TRP A 102 2.22 -8.64 -6.79
C TRP A 102 1.39 -9.00 -5.56
N LEU A 103 1.88 -8.70 -4.36
CA LEU A 103 1.20 -9.01 -3.10
C LEU A 103 -0.20 -8.42 -3.06
N VAL A 104 -0.38 -7.16 -3.49
CA VAL A 104 -1.71 -6.55 -3.59
C VAL A 104 -2.58 -7.27 -4.62
N ALA A 105 -2.03 -7.65 -5.77
CA ALA A 105 -2.80 -8.32 -6.81
C ALA A 105 -3.19 -9.76 -6.44
N SER A 106 -2.33 -10.50 -5.71
CA SER A 106 -2.54 -11.90 -5.33
C SER A 106 -3.31 -12.05 -4.03
N ASP A 107 -2.90 -11.31 -3.01
CA ASP A 107 -3.39 -11.45 -1.63
C ASP A 107 -4.33 -10.33 -1.20
N GLY A 108 -4.48 -9.29 -2.03
CA GLY A 108 -5.42 -8.19 -1.81
C GLY A 108 -6.84 -8.65 -1.50
N PRO A 109 -7.47 -9.53 -2.31
CA PRO A 109 -8.85 -9.94 -2.08
C PRO A 109 -9.10 -10.54 -0.69
N ARG A 110 -8.17 -11.37 -0.21
CA ARG A 110 -8.26 -11.95 1.15
C ARG A 110 -7.94 -10.93 2.26
N ALA A 111 -7.15 -9.90 1.95
CA ALA A 111 -6.78 -8.81 2.86
C ALA A 111 -7.74 -7.60 2.82
N GLY A 112 -8.91 -7.72 2.19
CA GLY A 112 -9.93 -6.67 2.15
C GLY A 112 -9.80 -5.67 0.98
N VAL A 113 -8.94 -5.93 0.00
CA VAL A 113 -8.90 -5.20 -1.27
C VAL A 113 -9.97 -5.77 -2.20
N SER A 114 -11.15 -5.16 -2.18
CA SER A 114 -12.33 -5.62 -2.94
C SER A 114 -12.58 -4.84 -4.23
N ASP A 115 -11.93 -3.69 -4.40
CA ASP A 115 -12.12 -2.79 -5.54
C ASP A 115 -11.40 -3.33 -6.80
N PRO A 116 -12.15 -3.66 -7.88
CA PRO A 116 -11.56 -4.17 -9.11
C PRO A 116 -10.57 -3.21 -9.78
N GLU A 117 -10.77 -1.90 -9.64
CA GLU A 117 -9.87 -0.89 -10.21
C GLU A 117 -8.52 -0.94 -9.49
N VAL A 118 -8.53 -0.99 -8.15
CA VAL A 118 -7.31 -1.10 -7.34
C VAL A 118 -6.55 -2.40 -7.62
N LEU A 119 -7.26 -3.52 -7.76
CA LEU A 119 -6.64 -4.79 -8.16
C LEU A 119 -6.09 -4.74 -9.59
N GLY A 120 -6.79 -4.05 -10.50
CA GLY A 120 -6.36 -3.78 -11.87
C GLY A 120 -5.06 -2.98 -11.92
N GLU A 121 -5.00 -1.87 -11.16
CA GLU A 121 -3.80 -1.04 -11.00
C GLU A 121 -2.62 -1.86 -10.48
N ALA A 122 -2.83 -2.69 -9.45
CA ALA A 122 -1.78 -3.53 -8.89
C ALA A 122 -1.20 -4.51 -9.92
N ARG A 123 -2.05 -5.17 -10.71
CA ARG A 123 -1.62 -6.07 -11.79
C ARG A 123 -0.87 -5.33 -12.89
N PHE A 124 -1.37 -4.16 -13.27
CA PHE A 124 -0.73 -3.32 -14.28
C PHE A 124 0.65 -2.87 -13.80
N ALA A 125 0.75 -2.33 -12.59
CA ALA A 125 2.00 -1.93 -11.97
C ALA A 125 2.98 -3.11 -11.88
N TYR A 126 2.52 -4.30 -11.47
CA TYR A 126 3.37 -5.49 -11.44
C TYR A 126 3.96 -5.81 -12.81
N ARG A 127 3.14 -5.86 -13.87
CA ARG A 127 3.60 -6.16 -15.23
C ARG A 127 4.61 -5.15 -15.74
N GLN A 128 4.37 -3.86 -15.46
CA GLN A 128 5.28 -2.78 -15.83
C GLN A 128 6.62 -2.87 -15.09
N LEU A 129 6.59 -3.08 -13.77
CA LEU A 129 7.82 -3.20 -12.98
C LEU A 129 8.60 -4.47 -13.32
N TRP A 130 7.91 -5.58 -13.53
CA TRP A 130 8.52 -6.85 -13.94
C TRP A 130 9.26 -6.72 -15.28
N SER A 131 8.72 -5.96 -16.24
CA SER A 131 9.38 -5.72 -17.53
C SER A 131 10.59 -4.77 -17.43
N GLN A 132 10.67 -3.94 -16.38
CA GLN A 132 11.76 -2.99 -16.16
C GLN A 132 12.94 -3.56 -15.38
N VAL A 133 12.73 -4.60 -14.56
CA VAL A 133 13.81 -5.26 -13.80
C VAL A 133 14.68 -6.13 -14.70
N SER A 134 15.94 -6.32 -14.31
CA SER A 134 16.90 -7.14 -15.06
C SER A 134 16.50 -8.62 -15.09
N PRO A 135 16.96 -9.41 -16.08
CA PRO A 135 16.65 -10.84 -16.14
C PRO A 135 17.04 -11.62 -14.87
N ALA A 136 18.15 -11.26 -14.23
CA ALA A 136 18.60 -11.88 -12.98
C ALA A 136 17.63 -11.60 -11.82
N GLU A 137 17.11 -10.37 -11.73
CA GLU A 137 16.14 -9.99 -10.68
C GLU A 137 14.77 -10.64 -10.90
N ARG A 138 14.34 -10.80 -12.17
CA ARG A 138 13.09 -11.49 -12.53
C ARG A 138 13.03 -12.91 -12.02
N ALA A 139 14.17 -13.60 -11.90
CA ALA A 139 14.22 -14.96 -11.36
C ALA A 139 13.71 -15.04 -9.90
N SER A 140 13.68 -13.90 -9.19
CA SER A 140 13.17 -13.78 -7.82
C SER A 140 11.71 -13.29 -7.74
N LEU A 141 11.03 -13.15 -8.88
CA LEU A 141 9.65 -12.67 -9.00
C LEU A 141 8.78 -13.73 -9.71
N PRO A 142 7.51 -13.92 -9.30
CA PRO A 142 6.59 -14.79 -10.03
C PRO A 142 6.39 -14.39 -11.50
N SER A 143 6.03 -15.32 -12.39
CA SER A 143 5.66 -14.94 -13.76
C SER A 143 4.40 -14.07 -13.74
N PRO A 144 4.30 -12.98 -14.53
CA PRO A 144 3.07 -12.19 -14.65
C PRO A 144 1.84 -12.99 -15.11
N GLU A 145 2.05 -14.13 -15.75
CA GLU A 145 0.98 -15.06 -16.16
C GLU A 145 0.37 -15.83 -14.99
N SER A 146 1.10 -15.92 -13.86
CA SER A 146 0.62 -16.58 -12.65
C SER A 146 -0.28 -15.69 -11.78
N LEU A 147 -0.48 -14.42 -12.16
CA LEU A 147 -1.41 -13.52 -11.47
C LEU A 147 -2.82 -14.14 -11.47
N PRO A 148 -3.50 -14.27 -10.32
CA PRO A 148 -4.86 -14.82 -10.27
C PRO A 148 -5.77 -14.00 -11.16
N THR A 149 -6.59 -14.54 -12.06
CA THR A 149 -7.48 -13.72 -12.93
C THR A 149 -8.67 -13.17 -12.14
N PRO A 150 -9.20 -11.97 -12.44
CA PRO A 150 -10.44 -11.51 -11.80
C PRO A 150 -11.58 -12.42 -12.25
N GLY A 151 -12.27 -13.09 -11.32
CA GLY A 151 -13.52 -13.81 -11.60
C GLY A 151 -13.40 -15.28 -12.01
N ARG A 152 -12.42 -16.03 -11.49
CA ARG A 152 -12.48 -17.50 -11.46
C ARG A 152 -12.26 -18.03 -10.05
#